data_AF-A0A8T0GZ48-F1
#
_entry.id   AF-A0A8T0GZ48-F1
#
_cell.length_a   1.000
_cell.length_b   1.000
_cell.length_c   1.000
_cell.angle_alpha   90.00
_cell.angle_beta   90.00
_cell.angle_gamma   90.00
#
_symmetry.space_group_name_H-M   'P 1'
#
loop_
_entity.id
_entity.type
_entity.pdbx_description
1 polymer ?
#
loop_
_entity_poly.entity_id
_entity_poly.type
_entity_poly.pdbx_seq_one_letter_code
_entity_poly.pdbx_strand_id
1 'polypeptide(L)'
;MSTKVRTMIVNATEQPLTMKVGNRNCFFRLASVKKGGEYAMELCMDWTYQEFMLEDKSDSGRKLFVNSDDCCDYERITVTESDGKLLIVRVPRKRFQSCEQTSTKKSKLTWRFWL
;
A
#
# COMPACT_ATOMS: atom_id res chain seq x y z
N MET A 1 -2.73 -18.34 -13.49
CA MET A 1 -1.64 -17.34 -13.39
C MET A 1 -1.98 -16.45 -12.21
N SER A 2 -1.15 -16.39 -11.17
CA SER A 2 -1.37 -15.45 -10.05
C SER A 2 -1.06 -14.04 -10.56
N THR A 3 -2.04 -13.14 -10.51
CA THR A 3 -1.86 -11.75 -10.92
C THR A 3 -1.01 -11.07 -9.87
N LYS A 4 0.23 -10.71 -10.22
CA LYS A 4 1.11 -9.95 -9.32
C LYS A 4 0.77 -8.47 -9.40
N VAL A 5 0.57 -7.83 -8.26
CA VAL A 5 0.45 -6.38 -8.14
C VAL A 5 1.79 -5.81 -7.70
N ARG A 6 2.25 -4.77 -8.38
CA ARG A 6 3.50 -4.08 -8.05
C ARG A 6 3.22 -2.67 -7.57
N THR A 7 3.77 -2.32 -6.42
CA THR A 7 3.65 -1.00 -5.79
C THR A 7 5.01 -0.47 -5.39
N MET A 8 5.25 0.81 -5.69
CA MET A 8 6.53 1.45 -5.39
C MET A 8 6.46 2.16 -4.04
N ILE A 9 7.28 1.69 -3.09
CA ILE A 9 7.53 2.41 -1.83
C ILE A 9 8.70 3.35 -2.06
N VAL A 10 8.48 4.66 -1.95
CA VAL A 10 9.49 5.69 -2.17
C VAL A 10 9.85 6.32 -0.83
N ASN A 11 11.13 6.38 -0.51
CA ASN A 11 11.64 7.07 0.66
C ASN A 11 12.09 8.48 0.28
N ALA A 12 11.26 9.48 0.60
CA ALA A 12 11.58 10.89 0.45
C ALA A 12 11.96 11.57 1.78
N THR A 13 12.35 10.78 2.79
CA THR A 13 12.92 11.31 4.03
C THR A 13 14.44 11.49 3.90
N GLU A 14 15.03 12.18 4.88
CA GLU A 14 16.47 12.39 4.97
C GLU A 14 17.23 11.17 5.54
N GLN A 15 16.50 10.16 6.04
CA GLN A 15 17.05 8.99 6.73
C GLN A 15 16.73 7.70 5.98
N PRO A 16 17.58 6.66 6.07
CA PRO A 16 17.23 5.35 5.52
C PRO A 16 16.11 4.69 6.34
N LEU A 17 15.17 4.06 5.65
CA LEU A 17 14.09 3.30 6.28
C LEU A 17 14.41 1.81 6.30
N THR A 18 14.01 1.14 7.37
CA THR A 18 13.96 -0.32 7.46
C THR A 18 12.52 -0.76 7.27
N MET A 19 12.29 -1.58 6.27
CA MET A 19 10.97 -2.16 6.02
C MET A 19 10.92 -3.56 6.62
N LYS A 20 9.88 -3.82 7.41
CA LYS A 20 9.60 -5.13 8.01
C LYS A 20 8.20 -5.59 7.60
N VAL A 21 8.04 -6.90 7.44
CA VAL A 21 6.74 -7.53 7.16
C VAL A 21 6.34 -8.39 8.35
N GLY A 22 5.06 -8.42 8.67
CA GLY A 22 4.57 -9.26 9.75
C GLY A 22 3.09 -9.11 10.03
N ASN A 23 2.67 -9.80 11.08
CA ASN A 23 1.36 -9.67 11.68
C ASN A 23 1.59 -9.23 13.12
N ARG A 24 1.15 -8.00 13.46
CA ARG A 24 1.04 -7.34 14.78
C ARG A 24 2.12 -7.63 15.83
N ASN A 25 2.31 -8.89 16.21
CA ASN A 25 3.22 -9.34 17.26
C ASN A 25 4.59 -9.81 16.75
N CYS A 26 4.74 -10.13 15.46
CA CYS A 26 5.99 -10.63 14.90
C CYS A 26 6.32 -9.93 13.58
N PHE A 27 7.44 -9.19 13.55
CA PHE A 27 7.94 -8.51 12.35
C PHE A 27 9.31 -9.03 11.94
N PHE A 28 9.47 -9.33 10.66
CA PHE A 28 10.73 -9.76 10.05
C PHE A 28 11.23 -8.69 9.10
N ARG A 29 12.55 -8.46 9.08
CA ARG A 29 13.15 -7.50 8.16
C ARG A 29 12.99 -7.97 6.72
N LEU A 30 12.36 -7.14 5.90
CA LEU A 30 12.12 -7.41 4.49
C LEU A 30 13.16 -6.69 3.62
N ALA A 31 13.38 -5.39 3.86
CA ALA A 31 14.29 -4.59 3.06
C ALA A 31 14.83 -3.37 3.82
N SER A 32 15.80 -2.68 3.21
CA SER A 32 16.18 -1.32 3.61
C SER A 32 16.03 -0.41 2.41
N VAL A 33 15.31 0.71 2.61
CA VAL A 33 15.09 1.72 1.58
C VAL A 33 16.03 2.89 1.88
N LYS A 34 17.02 3.11 1.02
CA LYS A 34 17.98 4.21 1.18
C LYS A 34 17.28 5.56 1.16
N LYS A 35 17.95 6.61 1.65
CA LYS A 35 17.54 8.01 1.46
C LYS A 35 17.31 8.28 -0.03
N GLY A 36 16.17 8.86 -0.39
CA GLY A 36 15.79 9.12 -1.79
C GLY A 36 15.59 7.86 -2.64
N GLY A 37 15.66 6.68 -2.03
CA GLY A 37 15.57 5.39 -2.70
C GLY A 37 14.14 4.89 -2.83
N GLU A 38 14.00 3.81 -3.57
CA GLU A 38 12.71 3.15 -3.78
C GLU A 38 12.82 1.64 -3.60
N TYR A 39 11.69 1.03 -3.26
CA TYR A 39 11.54 -0.42 -3.15
C TYR A 39 10.28 -0.85 -3.90
N ALA A 40 10.45 -1.79 -4.83
CA ALA A 40 9.34 -2.39 -5.56
C ALA A 40 8.75 -3.53 -4.73
N MET A 41 7.58 -3.29 -4.16
CA MET A 41 6.80 -4.32 -3.47
C MET A 41 5.99 -5.11 -4.50
N GLU A 42 6.34 -6.38 -4.67
CA GLU A 42 5.54 -7.32 -5.45
C GLU A 42 4.65 -8.13 -4.52
N LEU A 43 3.34 -7.94 -4.62
CA LEU A 43 2.35 -8.73 -3.91
C LEU A 43 1.72 -9.73 -4.85
N CYS A 44 1.63 -10.98 -4.39
CA CYS A 44 0.79 -11.99 -5.00
C CYS A 44 -0.59 -11.96 -4.33
N MET A 45 -1.64 -12.44 -5.01
CA MET A 45 -3.03 -12.40 -4.51
C MET A 45 -3.28 -13.20 -3.22
N ASP A 46 -2.31 -14.01 -2.79
CA ASP A 46 -2.29 -14.76 -1.53
C ASP A 46 -1.75 -13.96 -0.33
N TRP A 47 -1.27 -12.73 -0.54
CA TRP A 47 -0.74 -11.85 0.51
C TRP A 47 -1.86 -11.07 1.22
N THR A 48 -2.95 -11.74 1.57
CA THR A 48 -4.07 -11.13 2.28
C THR A 48 -3.66 -10.83 3.73
N TYR A 49 -3.99 -9.63 4.22
CA TYR A 49 -3.82 -9.22 5.62
C TYR A 49 -2.37 -9.08 6.11
N GLN A 50 -1.42 -8.74 5.22
CA GLN A 50 -0.05 -8.44 5.63
C GLN A 50 0.13 -6.98 6.04
N GLU A 51 0.84 -6.74 7.14
CA GLU A 51 1.25 -5.41 7.58
C GLU A 51 2.75 -5.20 7.34
N PHE A 52 3.07 -4.09 6.67
CA PHE A 52 4.42 -3.64 6.41
C PHE A 52 4.74 -2.44 7.29
N MET A 53 5.72 -2.59 8.16
CA MET A 53 6.20 -1.53 9.03
C MET A 53 7.42 -0.85 8.39
N LEU A 54 7.36 0.47 8.27
CA LEU A 54 8.46 1.33 7.84
C LEU A 54 8.99 2.05 9.07
N GLU A 55 10.22 1.77 9.44
CA GLU A 55 10.87 2.28 10.65
C GLU A 55 12.10 3.10 10.27
N ASP A 56 12.23 4.30 10.85
CA ASP A 56 13.45 5.08 10.72
C ASP A 56 14.61 4.35 11.39
N LYS A 57 15.73 4.22 10.68
CA LYS A 57 16.92 3.56 11.22
C LYS A 57 17.53 4.33 12.40
N SER A 58 17.38 5.66 12.42
CA SER A 58 17.98 6.55 13.42
C SER A 58 17.11 6.71 14.67
N ASP A 59 15.79 6.51 14.55
CA ASP A 59 14.85 6.58 15.66
C ASP A 59 13.76 5.51 15.50
N SER A 60 13.93 4.38 16.20
CA SER A 60 12.95 3.30 16.19
C SER A 60 11.57 3.71 16.72
N GLY A 61 11.42 4.87 17.37
CA GLY A 61 10.11 5.40 17.77
C GLY A 61 9.26 5.87 16.58
N ARG A 62 9.89 6.15 15.44
CA ARG A 62 9.24 6.66 14.23
C ARG A 62 8.89 5.52 13.29
N LYS A 63 7.62 5.13 13.30
CA LYS A 63 7.09 4.00 12.54
C LYS A 63 5.86 4.40 11.75
N LEU A 64 5.72 3.83 10.56
CA LEU A 64 4.52 3.86 9.75
C LEU A 64 4.12 2.46 9.34
N PHE A 65 2.83 2.26 9.11
CA PHE A 65 2.28 1.00 8.64
C PHE A 65 1.63 1.19 7.27
N VAL A 66 1.89 0.24 6.39
CA VAL A 66 1.25 0.07 5.09
C VAL A 66 0.70 -1.35 5.07
N ASN A 67 -0.53 -1.55 4.65
CA ASN A 67 -1.10 -2.90 4.57
C ASN A 67 -1.07 -3.44 3.12
N SER A 68 -1.34 -4.72 2.96
CA SER A 68 -1.48 -5.36 1.65
C SER A 68 -2.50 -4.64 0.75
N ASP A 69 -3.57 -4.11 1.33
CA ASP A 69 -4.67 -3.47 0.59
C ASP A 69 -4.23 -2.11 0.01
N ASP A 70 -3.48 -1.32 0.79
CA ASP A 70 -2.80 -0.10 0.33
C ASP A 70 -1.92 -0.42 -0.89
N CYS A 71 -1.14 -1.49 -0.82
CA CYS A 71 -0.32 -1.90 -1.94
C CYS A 71 -1.13 -2.41 -3.15
N CYS A 72 -2.37 -2.87 -2.97
CA CYS A 72 -3.25 -3.18 -4.09
C CYS A 72 -3.83 -1.91 -4.74
N ASP A 73 -4.29 -0.97 -3.91
CA ASP A 73 -5.02 0.24 -4.33
C ASP A 73 -4.11 1.33 -4.90
N TYR A 74 -2.88 1.43 -4.41
CA TYR A 74 -1.95 2.49 -4.76
C TYR A 74 -0.80 1.95 -5.60
N GLU A 75 -0.43 2.66 -6.66
CA GLU A 75 0.73 2.29 -7.49
C GLU A 75 2.04 2.80 -6.89
N ARG A 76 1.96 3.88 -6.10
CA ARG A 76 3.10 4.49 -5.42
C ARG A 76 2.68 4.99 -4.04
N ILE A 77 3.52 4.70 -3.05
CA ILE A 77 3.40 5.13 -1.67
C ILE A 77 4.71 5.83 -1.31
N THR A 78 4.67 7.13 -1.07
CA THR A 78 5.85 7.94 -0.75
C THR A 78 5.83 8.26 0.73
N VAL A 79 6.90 7.91 1.43
CA VAL A 79 7.15 8.29 2.81
C VAL A 79 7.88 9.61 2.83
N THR A 80 7.30 10.60 3.47
CA THR A 80 7.92 11.92 3.71
C THR A 80 8.10 12.15 5.19
N GLU A 81 8.87 13.16 5.56
CA GLU A 81 9.03 13.62 6.94
C GLU A 81 8.62 15.08 7.05
N SER A 82 7.79 15.41 8.05
CA SER A 82 7.44 16.78 8.42
C SER A 82 7.36 16.87 9.94
N ASP A 83 7.96 17.92 10.51
CA ASP A 83 7.94 18.18 11.96
C ASP A 83 8.37 16.97 12.81
N GLY A 84 9.37 16.22 12.33
CA GLY A 84 9.89 15.02 12.99
C GLY A 84 8.94 13.82 12.96
N LYS A 85 7.87 13.86 12.15
CA LYS A 85 6.92 12.76 11.98
C LYS A 85 6.98 12.23 10.56
N LEU A 86 6.87 10.92 10.43
CA LEU A 86 6.74 10.28 9.13
C LEU A 86 5.30 10.41 8.63
N LEU A 87 5.14 10.73 7.34
CA LEU A 87 3.87 10.90 6.65
C LEU A 87 3.85 10.04 5.38
N ILE A 88 2.64 9.74 4.89
CA ILE A 88 2.43 8.95 3.68
C ILE A 88 1.66 9.77 2.65
N VAL A 89 2.21 9.85 1.45
CA VAL A 89 1.52 10.34 0.25
C VAL A 89 1.27 9.15 -0.69
N ARG A 90 0.01 8.95 -1.09
CA ARG A 90 -0.39 7.80 -1.90
C ARG A 90 -0.84 8.25 -3.29
N VAL A 91 -0.42 7.51 -4.32
CA VAL A 91 -0.87 7.71 -5.71
C VAL A 91 -1.80 6.55 -6.08
N PRO A 92 -3.10 6.81 -6.29
CA PRO A 92 -4.05 5.77 -6.66
C PRO A 92 -3.65 5.10 -7.97
N ARG A 93 -3.75 3.77 -8.01
CA ARG A 93 -3.62 3.05 -9.26
C ARG A 93 -4.78 3.44 -10.16
N LYS A 94 -4.48 3.82 -11.41
CA LYS A 94 -5.52 3.97 -12.43
C LYS A 94 -6.18 2.61 -12.61
N ARG A 95 -7.40 2.45 -12.09
CA ARG A 95 -8.24 1.30 -12.46
C ARG A 95 -8.40 1.39 -13.97
N PHE A 96 -8.08 0.30 -14.68
CA PHE A 96 -8.59 0.16 -16.04
C PHE A 96 -10.11 0.36 -15.94
N GLN A 97 -10.63 1.43 -16.55
CA GLN A 97 -12.04 1.42 -16.91
C GLN A 97 -12.22 0.15 -17.71
N SER A 98 -13.04 -0.77 -17.21
CA SER A 98 -13.58 -1.79 -18.09
C SER A 98 -14.22 -1.03 -19.25
N CYS A 99 -13.64 -1.18 -20.43
CA CYS A 99 -14.35 -0.87 -21.65
C CYS A 99 -15.44 -1.94 -21.78
N GLU A 100 -16.51 -1.79 -21.01
CA GLU A 100 -17.80 -2.43 -21.26
C GLU A 100 -18.81 -1.33 -21.55
N GLN A 101 -18.54 -0.56 -22.62
CA GLN A 101 -19.61 -0.01 -23.43
C GLN A 101 -20.02 -1.06 -24.44
N THR A 102 -21.06 -1.83 -24.08
CA THR A 102 -22.15 -2.41 -24.90
C THR A 102 -22.76 -3.51 -24.02
N SER A 103 -24.04 -3.53 -23.62
CA SER A 103 -25.27 -2.99 -24.18
C SER A 103 -26.41 -3.14 -23.15
N THR A 104 -27.25 -2.11 -23.02
CA THR A 104 -28.69 -2.16 -22.63
C THR A 104 -29.21 -3.32 -21.74
N LYS A 105 -29.60 -3.01 -20.50
CA LYS A 105 -31.00 -2.98 -20.03
C LYS A 105 -31.05 -2.50 -18.57
N LYS A 106 -31.78 -1.42 -18.32
CA LYS A 106 -32.18 -0.96 -16.98
C LYS A 106 -33.00 -2.06 -16.32
N SER A 107 -32.46 -2.80 -15.35
CA SER A 107 -33.27 -3.52 -14.38
C SER A 107 -33.43 -2.61 -13.15
N LYS A 108 -34.66 -2.15 -12.92
CA LYS A 108 -35.02 -1.44 -11.68
C LYS A 108 -35.13 -2.50 -10.57
N LEU A 109 -34.08 -2.66 -9.77
CA LEU A 109 -34.17 -3.37 -8.50
C LEU A 109 -34.66 -2.40 -7.43
N THR A 110 -35.98 -2.36 -7.23
CA THR A 110 -36.61 -1.73 -6.08
C THR A 110 -36.40 -2.62 -4.85
N TRP A 111 -35.62 -2.15 -3.88
CA TRP A 111 -35.58 -2.73 -2.55
C TRP A 111 -36.88 -2.38 -1.82
N ARG A 112 -37.73 -3.38 -1.57
CA ARG A 112 -38.86 -3.25 -0.64
C ARG A 112 -38.40 -3.75 0.73
N PHE A 113 -38.22 -2.84 1.67
CA PHE A 113 -38.19 -3.17 3.10
C PHE A 113 -39.64 -3.43 3.54
N TRP A 114 -39.87 -4.55 4.22
CA TRP A 114 -41.09 -4.76 5.00
C TRP A 114 -40.76 -4.50 6.48
N LEU A 115 -41.67 -3.79 7.14
CA LEU A 115 -41.70 -3.47 8.58
C LEU A 115 -41.68 -4.72 9.45
#